data_AF-K1T7I7-F1
#
_entry.id   AF-K1T7I7-F1
#
_cell.length_a   1.000
_cell.length_b   1.000
_cell.length_c   1.000
_cell.angle_alpha   90.00
_cell.angle_beta   90.00
_cell.angle_gamma   90.00
#
_symmetry.space_group_name_H-M   'P 1'
#
loop_
_entity.id
_entity.type
_entity.pdbx_description
1 polymer ?
#
loop_
_entity_poly.entity_id
_entity_poly.type
_entity_poly.pdbx_seq_one_letter_code
_entity_poly.pdbx_strand_id
1 'polypeptide(L)'
;NSKIYYGLDIGTDSVGWSTTNEKYELLRYKNNLMWGVSLFEAASLAEDRRDHRTQRRRYDRRQQRVALLGELFAKEILKTDPDFFLRLKESSLYPEDRTSKNVNTYFDDADFKDSDYFKMYPTVHHLIKELSESNKPHDVRLVYLACAFIVAHRGHFLNGADENNVQAVLDFDSSYCEFTD
;
A
#
# COMPACT_ATOMS: atom_id res chain seq x y z
N ASN A 1 -51.91 35.49 -13.75
CA ASN A 1 -51.01 34.33 -13.57
C ASN A 1 -51.77 33.04 -13.79
N SER A 2 -51.40 32.28 -14.81
CA SER A 2 -51.85 30.90 -15.01
C SER A 2 -51.04 29.96 -14.10
N LYS A 3 -51.69 29.04 -13.38
CA LYS A 3 -50.99 28.04 -12.57
C LYS A 3 -50.43 26.92 -13.47
N ILE A 4 -49.27 26.43 -13.09
CA ILE A 4 -48.54 25.37 -13.79
C ILE A 4 -48.14 24.33 -12.73
N TYR A 5 -48.29 23.05 -13.06
CA TYR A 5 -47.80 21.94 -12.25
C TYR A 5 -46.54 21.35 -12.88
N TYR A 6 -45.59 20.97 -12.05
CA TYR A 6 -44.36 20.27 -12.43
C TYR A 6 -44.35 18.89 -11.81
N GLY A 7 -44.23 17.86 -12.63
CA GLY A 7 -43.98 16.48 -12.19
C GLY A 7 -42.50 16.16 -12.34
N LEU A 8 -41.91 15.58 -11.29
CA LEU A 8 -40.53 15.10 -11.29
C LEU A 8 -40.53 13.66 -10.78
N ASP A 9 -39.92 12.75 -11.53
CA ASP A 9 -39.66 11.37 -11.14
C ASP A 9 -38.14 11.19 -11.05
N ILE A 10 -37.62 11.11 -9.84
CA ILE A 10 -36.17 11.17 -9.57
C ILE A 10 -35.69 9.77 -9.21
N GLY A 11 -35.07 9.12 -10.21
CA GLY A 11 -34.38 7.83 -10.08
C GLY A 11 -32.89 7.97 -9.75
N THR A 12 -32.21 6.83 -9.72
CA THR A 12 -30.78 6.72 -9.37
C THR A 12 -29.82 7.19 -10.47
N ASP A 13 -30.29 7.15 -11.72
CA ASP A 13 -29.54 7.42 -12.95
C ASP A 13 -30.37 8.21 -13.98
N SER A 14 -31.58 8.63 -13.57
CA SER A 14 -32.52 9.30 -14.45
C SER A 14 -33.44 10.24 -13.68
N VAL A 15 -33.81 11.35 -14.32
CA VAL A 15 -34.81 12.28 -13.81
C VAL A 15 -35.84 12.54 -14.91
N GLY A 16 -37.01 11.94 -14.77
CA GLY A 16 -38.19 12.23 -15.58
C GLY A 16 -38.80 13.56 -15.15
N TRP A 17 -39.25 14.37 -16.10
CA TRP A 17 -39.94 15.63 -15.82
C TRP A 17 -41.10 15.87 -16.78
N SER A 18 -42.14 16.52 -16.29
CA SER A 18 -43.27 16.98 -17.11
C SER A 18 -43.88 18.25 -16.56
N THR A 19 -44.60 18.98 -17.40
CA THR A 19 -45.26 20.23 -17.02
C THR A 19 -46.69 20.25 -17.53
N THR A 20 -47.67 20.47 -16.64
CA THR A 20 -49.10 20.46 -16.97
C THR A 20 -49.82 21.73 -16.52
N ASN A 21 -50.97 22.01 -17.14
CA ASN A 21 -51.90 23.06 -16.72
C ASN A 21 -52.88 22.56 -15.64
N GLU A 22 -53.83 23.41 -15.23
CA GLU A 22 -54.85 23.05 -14.22
C GLU A 22 -55.78 21.89 -14.62
N LYS A 23 -55.87 21.57 -15.93
CA LYS A 23 -56.64 20.44 -16.47
C LYS A 23 -55.79 19.18 -16.65
N TYR A 24 -54.55 19.18 -16.16
CA TYR A 24 -53.56 18.10 -16.31
C TYR A 24 -53.15 17.82 -17.78
N GLU A 25 -53.29 18.81 -18.66
CA GLU A 25 -52.82 18.71 -20.05
C GLU A 25 -51.35 19.14 -20.11
N LEU A 26 -50.53 18.42 -20.90
CA LEU A 26 -49.13 18.77 -21.10
C LEU A 26 -48.99 20.13 -21.79
N LEU A 27 -48.14 20.99 -21.22
CA LEU A 27 -47.80 22.26 -21.83
C LEU A 27 -46.92 22.05 -23.06
N ARG A 28 -46.95 23.03 -23.97
CA ARG A 28 -46.18 23.01 -25.20
C ARG A 28 -45.39 24.30 -25.33
N TYR A 29 -44.10 24.19 -25.62
CA TYR A 29 -43.21 25.33 -25.83
C TYR A 29 -42.43 25.13 -27.13
N LYS A 30 -42.46 26.13 -28.02
CA LYS A 30 -41.85 26.05 -29.37
C LYS A 30 -42.20 24.74 -30.11
N ASN A 31 -43.50 24.41 -30.16
CA ASN A 31 -44.08 23.17 -30.71
C ASN A 31 -43.69 21.84 -30.03
N ASN A 32 -42.83 21.85 -29.03
CA ASN A 32 -42.44 20.65 -28.28
C ASN A 32 -43.27 20.50 -27.01
N LEU A 33 -43.71 19.27 -26.73
CA LEU A 33 -44.34 18.94 -25.44
C LEU A 33 -43.32 19.12 -24.31
N MET A 34 -43.74 19.72 -23.21
CA MET A 34 -42.91 19.97 -22.04
C MET A 34 -42.87 18.74 -21.14
N TRP A 35 -42.16 17.72 -21.60
CA TRP A 35 -41.82 16.52 -20.85
C TRP A 35 -40.50 15.96 -21.37
N GLY A 36 -39.82 15.17 -20.55
CA GLY A 36 -38.59 14.52 -20.95
C GLY A 36 -37.97 13.71 -19.83
N VAL A 37 -36.81 13.16 -20.11
CA VAL A 37 -35.98 12.46 -19.14
C VAL A 37 -34.53 12.94 -19.28
N SER A 38 -33.87 13.20 -18.17
CA SER A 38 -32.43 13.43 -18.11
C SER A 38 -31.77 12.15 -17.63
N LEU A 39 -30.85 11.58 -18.42
CA LEU A 39 -30.10 10.36 -18.07
C LEU A 39 -28.68 10.74 -17.66
N PHE A 40 -28.14 10.09 -16.63
CA PHE A 40 -26.77 10.28 -16.13
C PHE A 40 -26.21 8.98 -15.54
N GLU A 41 -24.89 8.92 -15.34
CA GLU A 41 -24.27 7.78 -14.68
C GLU A 41 -24.64 7.74 -13.19
N ALA A 42 -24.99 6.55 -12.69
CA ALA A 42 -25.29 6.36 -11.29
C ALA A 42 -24.10 6.78 -10.40
N ALA A 43 -24.41 7.34 -9.23
CA ALA A 43 -23.39 7.79 -8.30
C ALA A 43 -22.54 6.62 -7.79
N SER A 44 -21.21 6.73 -7.89
CA SER A 44 -20.27 5.79 -7.27
C SER A 44 -20.24 5.99 -5.75
N LEU A 45 -20.22 4.89 -4.98
CA LEU A 45 -20.05 4.94 -3.53
C LEU A 45 -18.66 5.48 -3.15
N ALA A 46 -18.57 6.11 -1.97
CA ALA A 46 -17.30 6.64 -1.46
C ALA A 46 -16.33 5.56 -0.93
N GLU A 47 -16.75 4.29 -0.96
CA GLU A 47 -15.99 3.13 -0.49
C GLU A 47 -14.70 2.93 -1.29
N ASP A 48 -14.76 2.88 -2.62
CA ASP A 48 -13.57 2.71 -3.47
C ASP A 48 -12.54 3.82 -3.22
N ARG A 49 -13.02 5.06 -3.06
CA ARG A 49 -12.18 6.22 -2.75
C ARG A 49 -11.52 6.08 -1.38
N ARG A 50 -12.22 5.51 -0.39
CA ARG A 50 -11.67 5.23 0.95
C ARG A 50 -10.56 4.19 0.84
N ASP A 51 -10.76 3.13 0.08
CA ASP A 51 -9.79 2.04 -0.05
C ASP A 51 -8.51 2.51 -0.74
N HIS A 52 -8.61 3.20 -1.88
CA HIS A 52 -7.43 3.78 -2.54
C HIS A 52 -6.68 4.79 -1.67
N ARG A 53 -7.39 5.57 -0.84
CA ARG A 53 -6.74 6.51 0.10
C ARG A 53 -5.99 5.75 1.20
N THR A 54 -6.60 4.71 1.75
CA THR A 54 -5.97 3.88 2.79
C THR A 54 -4.74 3.15 2.26
N GLN A 55 -4.80 2.57 1.06
CA GLN A 55 -3.66 1.87 0.47
C GLN A 55 -2.49 2.82 0.18
N ARG A 56 -2.74 4.01 -0.40
CA ARG A 56 -1.69 5.02 -0.61
C ARG A 56 -0.96 5.37 0.69
N ARG A 57 -1.72 5.73 1.73
CA ARG A 57 -1.15 6.03 3.06
C ARG A 57 -0.36 4.86 3.64
N ARG A 58 -0.83 3.62 3.42
CA ARG A 58 -0.13 2.41 3.88
C ARG A 58 1.21 2.23 3.17
N TYR A 59 1.25 2.41 1.84
CA TYR A 59 2.49 2.33 1.06
C TYR A 59 3.48 3.41 1.47
N ASP A 60 3.04 4.67 1.59
CA ASP A 60 3.89 5.79 2.00
C ASP A 60 4.51 5.53 3.37
N ARG A 61 3.70 5.10 4.35
CA ARG A 61 4.19 4.76 5.69
C ARG A 61 5.13 3.56 5.69
N ARG A 62 4.93 2.58 4.81
CA ARG A 62 5.88 1.45 4.67
C ARG A 62 7.23 1.95 4.16
N GLN A 63 7.23 2.80 3.14
CA GLN A 63 8.45 3.40 2.60
C GLN A 63 9.17 4.24 3.65
N GLN A 64 8.44 5.09 4.39
CA GLN A 64 8.98 5.90 5.48
C GLN A 64 9.67 5.04 6.54
N ARG A 65 9.08 3.92 6.97
CA ARG A 65 9.71 3.04 7.97
C ARG A 65 11.05 2.47 7.48
N VAL A 66 11.10 2.01 6.22
CA VAL A 66 12.34 1.48 5.64
C VAL A 66 13.37 2.59 5.47
N ALA A 67 12.94 3.81 5.08
CA ALA A 67 13.83 4.96 4.96
C ALA A 67 14.45 5.37 6.30
N LEU A 68 13.65 5.45 7.37
CA LEU A 68 14.13 5.75 8.72
C LEU A 68 15.12 4.68 9.21
N LEU A 69 14.84 3.39 8.95
CA LEU A 69 15.80 2.33 9.25
C LEU A 69 17.10 2.52 8.46
N GLY A 70 17.00 2.89 7.18
CA GLY A 70 18.15 3.24 6.35
C GLY A 70 18.99 4.36 6.95
N GLU A 71 18.37 5.44 7.43
CA GLU A 71 19.06 6.56 8.09
C GLU A 71 19.81 6.12 9.36
N LEU A 72 19.20 5.24 10.17
CA LEU A 72 19.83 4.71 11.38
C LEU A 72 21.10 3.89 11.05
N PHE A 73 21.06 3.10 9.99
CA PHE A 73 22.18 2.27 9.56
C PHE A 73 23.18 3.00 8.64
N ALA A 74 22.80 4.14 8.07
CA ALA A 74 23.55 4.87 7.05
C ALA A 74 24.99 5.12 7.46
N LYS A 75 25.20 5.61 8.69
CA LYS A 75 26.54 5.97 9.18
C LYS A 75 27.49 4.78 9.22
N GLU A 76 27.02 3.60 9.63
CA GLU A 76 27.86 2.42 9.75
C GLU A 76 28.05 1.72 8.41
N ILE A 77 27.00 1.63 7.58
CA ILE A 77 27.12 1.06 6.23
C ILE A 77 28.04 1.91 5.35
N LEU A 78 27.96 3.24 5.41
CA LEU A 78 28.80 4.13 4.59
C LEU A 78 30.30 3.93 4.84
N LYS A 79 30.70 3.50 6.05
CA LYS A 79 32.11 3.20 6.35
C LYS A 79 32.60 1.96 5.60
N THR A 80 31.71 1.01 5.35
CA THR A 80 32.01 -0.24 4.66
C THR A 80 31.79 -0.11 3.15
N ASP A 81 30.68 0.48 2.75
CA ASP A 81 30.21 0.53 1.36
C ASP A 81 29.39 1.81 1.12
N PRO A 82 30.04 2.87 0.58
CA PRO A 82 29.40 4.16 0.34
C PRO A 82 28.22 4.10 -0.64
N ASP A 83 28.24 3.17 -1.59
CA ASP A 83 27.28 3.10 -2.69
C ASP A 83 26.12 2.14 -2.41
N PHE A 84 26.12 1.44 -1.27
CA PHE A 84 25.12 0.42 -0.94
C PHE A 84 23.67 0.92 -1.11
N PHE A 85 23.33 2.04 -0.49
CA PHE A 85 21.97 2.60 -0.57
C PHE A 85 21.64 3.18 -1.95
N LEU A 86 22.64 3.66 -2.68
CA LEU A 86 22.46 4.13 -4.05
C LEU A 86 22.07 2.96 -4.96
N ARG A 87 22.80 1.84 -4.87
CA ARG A 87 22.48 0.61 -5.64
C ARG A 87 21.09 0.07 -5.30
N LEU A 88 20.70 0.08 -4.02
CA LEU A 88 19.35 -0.32 -3.62
C LEU A 88 18.27 0.58 -4.23
N LYS A 89 18.48 1.90 -4.23
CA LYS A 89 17.55 2.88 -4.79
C LYS A 89 17.42 2.74 -6.31
N GLU A 90 18.51 2.41 -6.99
CA GLU A 90 18.59 2.27 -8.45
C GLU A 90 18.35 0.82 -8.93
N SER A 91 17.97 -0.08 -8.04
CA SER A 91 17.83 -1.52 -8.36
C SER A 91 16.78 -1.80 -9.45
N SER A 92 15.77 -0.94 -9.57
CA SER A 92 14.74 -1.02 -10.62
C SER A 92 15.17 -0.44 -11.97
N LEU A 93 16.31 0.26 -12.03
CA LEU A 93 16.81 0.88 -13.26
C LEU A 93 17.58 -0.15 -14.11
N TYR A 94 17.56 0.07 -15.43
CA TYR A 94 18.44 -0.64 -16.34
C TYR A 94 19.91 -0.31 -16.03
N PRO A 95 20.85 -1.24 -16.24
CA PRO A 95 22.26 -1.00 -15.94
C PRO A 95 22.85 0.27 -16.59
N GLU A 96 22.33 0.66 -17.75
CA GLU A 96 22.77 1.86 -18.49
C GLU A 96 22.33 3.18 -17.82
N ASP A 97 21.22 3.16 -17.08
CA ASP A 97 20.64 4.32 -16.39
C ASP A 97 21.16 4.48 -14.95
N ARG A 98 21.92 3.49 -14.44
CA ARG A 98 22.46 3.52 -13.08
C ARG A 98 23.61 4.51 -13.00
N THR A 99 23.66 5.25 -11.89
CA THR A 99 24.77 6.15 -11.60
C THR A 99 26.07 5.36 -11.40
N SER A 100 25.97 4.22 -10.71
CA SER A 100 27.09 3.30 -10.53
C SER A 100 27.07 2.21 -11.60
N LYS A 101 28.23 1.90 -12.19
CA LYS A 101 28.39 0.80 -13.15
C LYS A 101 28.54 -0.58 -12.48
N ASN A 102 28.11 -0.66 -11.23
CA ASN A 102 28.17 -1.86 -10.41
C ASN A 102 27.23 -2.92 -11.00
N VAL A 103 27.71 -4.15 -11.04
CA VAL A 103 26.96 -5.26 -11.64
C VAL A 103 25.89 -5.75 -10.67
N ASN A 104 26.25 -5.83 -9.39
CA ASN A 104 25.43 -6.39 -8.34
C ASN A 104 24.67 -5.30 -7.57
N THR A 105 23.56 -5.68 -6.93
CA THR A 105 22.68 -4.75 -6.21
C THR A 105 23.07 -4.63 -4.74
N TYR A 106 23.19 -5.77 -4.04
CA TYR A 106 23.41 -5.76 -2.59
C TYR A 106 24.89 -5.69 -2.26
N PHE A 107 25.69 -6.55 -2.87
CA PHE A 107 27.12 -6.70 -2.62
C PHE A 107 27.87 -6.72 -3.95
N ASP A 108 28.77 -5.76 -4.14
CA ASP A 108 29.66 -5.69 -5.31
C ASP A 108 31.12 -5.52 -4.86
N ASP A 109 31.49 -6.20 -3.78
CA ASP A 109 32.85 -6.17 -3.26
C ASP A 109 33.77 -7.08 -4.09
N ALA A 110 35.08 -6.94 -3.92
CA ALA A 110 36.06 -7.80 -4.60
C ALA A 110 35.88 -9.28 -4.23
N ASP A 111 35.64 -9.56 -2.94
CA ASP A 111 35.61 -10.91 -2.37
C ASP A 111 34.20 -11.39 -1.99
N PHE A 112 33.16 -10.54 -2.12
CA PHE A 112 31.80 -10.88 -1.76
C PHE A 112 30.79 -10.23 -2.71
N LYS A 113 30.01 -11.07 -3.40
CA LYS A 113 29.04 -10.63 -4.42
C LYS A 113 27.64 -11.16 -4.14
N ASP A 114 26.65 -10.62 -4.83
CA ASP A 114 25.26 -11.09 -4.76
C ASP A 114 25.16 -12.61 -4.98
N SER A 115 25.96 -13.19 -5.87
CA SER A 115 26.00 -14.64 -6.11
C SER A 115 26.35 -15.44 -4.86
N ASP A 116 27.31 -14.96 -4.06
CA ASP A 116 27.74 -15.61 -2.83
C ASP A 116 26.66 -15.44 -1.75
N TYR A 117 26.11 -14.23 -1.64
CA TYR A 117 24.99 -13.93 -0.77
C TYR A 117 23.79 -14.86 -1.00
N PHE A 118 23.33 -15.01 -2.25
CA PHE A 118 22.19 -15.87 -2.57
C PHE A 118 22.50 -17.37 -2.44
N LYS A 119 23.77 -17.77 -2.56
CA LYS A 119 24.21 -19.15 -2.31
C LYS A 119 24.22 -19.46 -0.81
N MET A 120 24.64 -18.51 0.03
CA MET A 120 24.63 -18.65 1.49
C MET A 120 23.20 -18.56 2.05
N TYR A 121 22.40 -17.64 1.53
CA TYR A 121 21.04 -17.36 1.99
C TYR A 121 20.06 -17.40 0.81
N PRO A 122 19.53 -18.59 0.45
CA PRO A 122 18.61 -18.73 -0.68
C PRO A 122 17.33 -17.90 -0.53
N THR A 123 16.94 -17.60 0.70
CA THR A 123 15.86 -16.66 1.01
C THR A 123 16.27 -15.75 2.16
N VAL A 124 15.62 -14.58 2.26
CA VAL A 124 15.83 -13.66 3.39
C VAL A 124 15.54 -14.32 4.76
N HIS A 125 14.69 -15.35 4.81
CA HIS A 125 14.42 -16.09 6.03
C HIS A 125 15.60 -16.93 6.51
N HIS A 126 16.45 -17.44 5.59
CA HIS A 126 17.70 -18.10 5.98
C HIS A 126 18.64 -17.11 6.65
N LEU A 127 18.72 -15.88 6.12
CA LEU A 127 19.50 -14.80 6.72
C LEU A 127 18.95 -14.40 8.10
N ILE A 128 17.63 -14.20 8.22
CA ILE A 128 16.99 -13.86 9.50
C ILE A 128 17.26 -14.96 10.54
N LYS A 129 17.15 -16.23 10.14
CA LYS A 129 17.41 -17.37 11.02
C LYS A 129 18.86 -17.37 11.51
N GLU A 130 19.83 -17.26 10.60
CA GLU A 130 21.26 -17.20 10.95
C GLU A 130 21.53 -16.06 11.94
N LEU A 131 21.03 -14.85 11.67
CA LEU A 131 21.21 -13.70 12.55
C LEU A 131 20.52 -13.85 13.91
N SER A 132 19.48 -14.68 14.01
CA SER A 132 18.77 -14.93 15.28
C SER A 132 19.43 -16.02 16.14
N GLU A 133 20.17 -16.95 15.53
CA GLU A 133 20.76 -18.10 16.22
C GLU A 133 22.29 -17.94 16.44
N SER A 134 22.95 -17.14 15.61
CA SER A 134 24.40 -17.00 15.59
C SER A 134 24.88 -15.84 16.47
N ASN A 135 25.81 -16.14 17.39
CA ASN A 135 26.47 -15.12 18.24
C ASN A 135 27.69 -14.47 17.58
N LYS A 136 27.94 -14.74 16.29
CA LYS A 136 29.10 -14.19 15.58
C LYS A 136 28.82 -12.76 15.11
N PRO A 137 29.85 -11.91 14.99
CA PRO A 137 29.71 -10.64 14.29
C PRO A 137 29.36 -10.87 12.81
N HIS A 138 28.46 -10.05 12.27
CA HIS A 138 28.02 -10.10 10.87
C HIS A 138 28.23 -8.74 10.19
N ASP A 139 28.30 -8.75 8.86
CA ASP A 139 28.30 -7.53 8.06
C ASP A 139 27.03 -6.71 8.35
N VAL A 140 27.21 -5.42 8.61
CA VAL A 140 26.11 -4.48 8.90
C VAL A 140 25.08 -4.39 7.77
N ARG A 141 25.49 -4.60 6.51
CA ARG A 141 24.59 -4.66 5.34
C ARG A 141 23.65 -5.86 5.42
N LEU A 142 24.13 -7.02 5.86
CA LEU A 142 23.30 -8.21 6.07
C LEU A 142 22.26 -7.98 7.17
N VAL A 143 22.68 -7.38 8.28
CA VAL A 143 21.77 -7.01 9.38
C VAL A 143 20.69 -6.05 8.88
N TYR A 144 21.09 -5.02 8.11
CA TYR A 144 20.14 -4.08 7.52
C TYR A 144 19.11 -4.78 6.62
N LEU A 145 19.52 -5.69 5.73
CA LEU A 145 18.61 -6.39 4.83
C LEU A 145 17.56 -7.20 5.59
N ALA A 146 17.98 -7.91 6.65
CA ALA A 146 17.08 -8.65 7.52
C ALA A 146 16.08 -7.73 8.24
N CYS A 147 16.57 -6.66 8.87
CA CYS A 147 15.72 -5.70 9.57
C CYS A 147 14.75 -4.97 8.62
N ALA A 148 15.21 -4.57 7.43
CA ALA A 148 14.40 -3.90 6.43
C ALA A 148 13.24 -4.79 5.97
N PHE A 149 13.49 -6.08 5.78
CA PHE A 149 12.45 -7.05 5.48
C PHE A 149 11.41 -7.15 6.61
N ILE A 150 11.86 -7.32 7.86
CA ILE A 150 10.97 -7.43 9.03
C ILE A 150 10.08 -6.18 9.17
N VAL A 151 10.65 -4.98 9.03
CA VAL A 151 9.92 -3.71 9.17
C VAL A 151 8.96 -3.44 8.00
N ALA A 152 9.33 -3.88 6.79
CA ALA A 152 8.46 -3.81 5.61
C ALA A 152 7.30 -4.81 5.69
N HIS A 153 7.54 -6.01 6.24
CA HIS A 153 6.63 -7.15 6.29
C HIS A 153 6.24 -7.53 7.73
N ARG A 154 6.00 -6.52 8.58
CA ARG A 154 5.83 -6.61 10.04
C ARG A 154 4.59 -7.36 10.58
N GLY A 155 3.84 -8.10 9.76
CA GLY A 155 2.61 -8.77 10.17
C GLY A 155 1.46 -7.81 10.61
N HIS A 156 0.47 -8.37 11.31
CA HIS A 156 -0.67 -7.64 11.89
C HIS A 156 -0.43 -7.33 13.38
N PHE A 157 -1.16 -6.34 13.90
CA PHE A 157 -1.05 -5.86 15.29
C PHE A 157 -2.40 -6.04 16.01
N LEU A 158 -2.99 -7.24 15.91
CA LEU A 158 -4.32 -7.52 16.47
C LEU A 158 -4.26 -7.88 17.96
N ASN A 159 -3.14 -8.45 18.40
CA ASN A 159 -2.97 -8.89 19.78
C ASN A 159 -2.54 -7.68 20.60
N GLY A 160 -3.39 -7.23 21.52
CA GLY A 160 -3.10 -6.12 22.45
C GLY A 160 -2.17 -6.50 23.59
N ALA A 161 -1.29 -7.48 23.40
CA ALA A 161 -0.41 -7.93 24.46
C ALA A 161 0.57 -6.82 24.82
N ASP A 162 0.62 -6.55 26.12
CA ASP A 162 1.55 -5.61 26.73
C ASP A 162 3.00 -6.13 26.60
N GLU A 163 4.00 -5.24 26.58
CA GLU A 163 5.42 -5.58 26.39
C GLU A 163 5.93 -6.65 27.38
N ASN A 164 5.22 -6.79 28.50
CA ASN A 164 5.52 -7.72 29.59
C ASN A 164 4.99 -9.16 29.37
N ASN A 165 4.11 -9.39 28.38
CA ASN A 165 3.49 -10.70 28.15
C ASN A 165 3.58 -11.15 26.69
N VAL A 166 4.81 -11.16 26.16
CA VAL A 166 5.12 -11.67 24.80
C VAL A 166 4.65 -13.12 24.61
N GLN A 167 4.65 -13.92 25.67
CA GLN A 167 4.18 -15.30 25.63
C GLN A 167 2.70 -15.41 25.25
N ALA A 168 1.86 -14.45 25.68
CA ALA A 168 0.45 -14.39 25.30
C ALA A 168 0.24 -14.04 23.82
N VAL A 169 1.21 -13.40 23.16
CA VAL A 169 1.16 -13.17 21.69
C VAL A 169 1.37 -14.48 20.92
N LEU A 170 2.14 -15.40 21.49
CA LEU A 170 2.47 -16.70 20.89
C LEU A 170 1.36 -17.75 21.11
N ASP A 171 0.38 -17.47 21.97
CA ASP A 171 -0.78 -18.33 22.20
C ASP A 171 -1.84 -18.13 21.11
N PHE A 172 -1.69 -18.87 20.02
CA PHE A 172 -2.63 -18.87 18.91
C PHE A 172 -3.93 -19.62 19.22
N ASP A 173 -3.91 -20.56 20.16
CA ASP A 173 -5.05 -21.41 20.46
C ASP A 173 -6.20 -20.59 21.08
N SER A 174 -5.87 -19.68 22.00
CA SER A 174 -6.87 -18.80 22.61
C SER A 174 -7.56 -17.89 21.60
N SER A 175 -6.82 -17.35 20.62
CA SER A 175 -7.39 -16.47 19.59
C SER A 175 -8.22 -17.23 18.55
N TYR A 176 -7.87 -18.49 18.29
CA TYR A 176 -8.60 -19.36 17.36
C TYR A 176 -9.95 -19.79 17.94
N CYS A 177 -9.99 -20.14 19.23
CA CYS A 177 -11.23 -20.53 19.92
C CYS A 177 -12.28 -19.41 19.90
N GLU A 178 -11.89 -18.15 20.12
CA GLU A 178 -12.79 -16.98 20.02
C GLU A 178 -13.43 -16.79 18.64
N PHE A 179 -12.82 -17.33 17.58
CA PHE A 179 -13.33 -17.22 16.21
C PHE A 179 -14.30 -18.34 15.83
N THR A 180 -14.28 -19.45 16.57
CA THR A 180 -15.09 -20.65 16.29
C THR A 180 -16.36 -20.76 17.12
N ASP A 181 -16.51 -19.90 18.14
CA ASP A 181 -17.73 -19.72 18.93
C ASP A 181 -18.62 -18.59 18.34
#